data_AF-A0A349S4W8-F1
#
_entry.id   AF-A0A349S4W8-F1
#
_cell.length_a   1.000
_cell.length_b   1.000
_cell.length_c   1.000
_cell.angle_alpha   90.00
_cell.angle_beta   90.00
_cell.angle_gamma   90.00
#
_symmetry.space_group_name_H-M   'P 1'
#
loop_
_entity.id
_entity.type
_entity.pdbx_description
1 polymer ?
#
loop_
_entity_poly.entity_id
_entity_poly.type
_entity_poly.pdbx_seq_one_letter_code
_entity_poly.pdbx_strand_id
1 'polypeptide(L)' 'MMSFWSLRCAVQAVRAGEVIAYPTEAVFGLGCDPFNEEAVL' A
#
# COMPACT_ATOMS: atom_id res chain seq x y z
N MET A 1 -6.28 -16.04 -0.17
CA MET A 1 -6.77 -15.49 -1.46
C MET A 1 -7.07 -14.01 -1.24
N MET A 2 -6.32 -13.08 -1.84
CA MET A 2 -6.66 -11.65 -1.75
C MET A 2 -7.97 -11.40 -2.50
N SER A 3 -8.86 -10.62 -1.89
CA SER A 3 -10.13 -10.26 -2.51
C SER A 3 -9.95 -9.06 -3.45
N PHE A 4 -10.77 -8.99 -4.50
CA PHE A 4 -10.84 -7.80 -5.37
C PHE A 4 -11.18 -6.52 -4.59
N TRP A 5 -11.91 -6.64 -3.48
CA TRP A 5 -12.22 -5.51 -2.61
C TRP A 5 -10.96 -4.97 -1.92
N SER A 6 -10.13 -5.84 -1.34
CA SER A 6 -8.89 -5.46 -0.67
C SER A 6 -7.92 -4.75 -1.61
N LEU A 7 -7.80 -5.21 -2.86
CA LEU A 7 -6.98 -4.54 -3.88
C LEU A 7 -7.50 -3.13 -4.20
N ARG A 8 -8.81 -2.95 -4.34
CA ARG A 8 -9.39 -1.63 -4.62
C ARG A 8 -9.16 -0.65 -3.48
N CYS A 9 -9.32 -1.09 -2.23
CA CYS A 9 -9.03 -0.26 -1.06
C CYS A 9 -7.55 0.13 -1.00
N ALA A 10 -6.64 -0.82 -1.22
CA ALA A 10 -5.20 -0.54 -1.25
C ALA A 10 -4.83 0.48 -2.34
N VAL A 11 -5.41 0.37 -3.53
CA VAL A 11 -5.19 1.35 -4.62
C VAL A 11 -5.73 2.73 -4.25
N GLN A 12 -6.89 2.81 -3.59
CA GLN A 12 -7.44 4.08 -3.13
C GLN A 12 -6.55 4.73 -2.06
N ALA A 13 -6.07 3.95 -1.09
CA ALA A 13 -5.19 4.41 -0.03
C ALA A 13 -3.87 4.98 -0.60
N VAL A 14 -3.18 4.22 -1.45
CA VAL A 14 -1.91 4.69 -2.06
C VAL A 14 -2.12 5.98 -2.87
N ARG A 15 -3.22 6.07 -3.63
CA ARG A 15 -3.56 7.29 -4.39
C ARG A 15 -3.94 8.48 -3.51
N ALA A 16 -4.41 8.23 -2.30
CA ALA A 16 -4.70 9.27 -1.30
C ALA A 16 -3.43 9.72 -0.54
N GLY A 17 -2.26 9.15 -0.86
CA GLY A 17 -1.01 9.45 -0.16
C GLY A 17 -0.80 8.64 1.11
N GLU A 18 -1.57 7.59 1.33
CA GLU A 18 -1.45 6.74 2.52
C GLU A 18 -0.42 5.61 2.31
N VAL A 19 0.04 5.02 3.42
CA VAL A 19 0.93 3.85 3.44
C VAL A 19 0.10 2.58 3.65
N ILE A 20 0.37 1.54 2.87
CA ILE A 20 -0.28 0.22 2.97
C ILE A 20 0.69 -0.86 3.44
N ALA A 21 0.19 -1.85 4.17
CA ALA A 21 0.92 -3.09 4.45
C ALA A 21 0.54 -4.16 3.42
N TYR A 22 1.53 -4.93 2.95
CA TYR A 22 1.30 -6.04 2.03
C TYR A 22 2.20 -7.25 2.36
N PRO A 23 1.70 -8.48 2.22
CA PRO A 23 2.48 -9.67 2.53
C PRO A 23 3.55 -9.94 1.46
N THR A 24 4.69 -10.48 1.88
CA THR A 24 5.67 -11.13 1.01
C THR A 24 5.94 -12.57 1.50
N GLU A 25 6.88 -13.27 0.89
CA GLU A 25 7.25 -14.64 1.27
C GLU A 25 7.87 -14.75 2.67
N ALA A 26 8.46 -13.68 3.19
CA ALA A 26 9.23 -13.71 4.44
C ALA A 26 8.77 -12.69 5.48
N VAL A 27 8.25 -11.55 5.04
CA VAL A 27 7.90 -10.41 5.91
C VAL A 27 6.67 -9.68 5.39
N PHE A 28 6.12 -8.76 6.18
CA PHE A 28 5.23 -7.75 5.64
C PHE A 28 6.07 -6.57 5.14
N GLY A 29 5.75 -6.08 3.94
CA GLY A 29 6.25 -4.83 3.41
C GLY A 29 5.30 -3.68 3.72
N LEU A 30 5.84 -2.47 3.85
CA LEU A 30 5.09 -1.22 3.83
C LEU A 30 5.35 -0.53 2.48
N GLY A 31 4.31 -0.01 1.85
CA GLY A 31 4.41 0.63 0.53
C GLY A 31 3.53 1.87 0.41
N CYS A 32 3.98 2.83 -0.37
CA CYS A 32 3.30 4.10 -0.68
C CYS A 32 3.65 4.54 -2.11
N ASP A 33 3.15 5.70 -2.55
CA ASP A 33 3.62 6.36 -3.76
C ASP A 33 5.04 6.90 -3.52
N PRO A 34 6.08 6.43 -4.24
CA PRO A 34 7.46 6.87 -4.02
C PRO A 34 7.70 8.34 -4.39
N PHE A 35 6.78 8.99 -5.09
CA PHE A 35 6.84 10.42 -5.42
C PHE A 35 6.06 11.30 -4.44
N ASN A 36 5.36 10.71 -3.46
CA ASN A 36 4.74 11.45 -2.38
C ASN A 36 5.71 11.55 -1.21
N GLU A 37 6.36 12.71 -1.07
CA GLU A 37 7.36 12.97 -0.03
C GLU A 37 6.80 12.79 1.39
N GLU A 38 5.54 13.17 1.65
CA GLU A 38 4.89 13.00 2.96
C GLU A 38 4.70 11.53 3.33
N ALA A 39 4.48 10.66 2.33
CA ALA A 39 4.30 9.24 2.58
C ALA A 39 5.63 8.48 2.73
N VAL A 40 6.76 9.13 2.40
CA VAL A 40 8.10 8.52 2.41
C VAL A 40 8.92 8.92 3.64
N LEU A 41 8.77 10.16 4.13
CA LEU A 41 9.55 10.74 5.24
C LEU A 41 8.84 10.64 6.59
#